data_AF-A0AAU1XRH0-F1
#
_entry.id   AF-A0AAU1XRH0-F1
#
_cell.length_a   1.000
_cell.length_b   1.000
_cell.length_c   1.000
_cell.angle_alpha   90.00
_cell.angle_beta   90.00
_cell.angle_gamma   90.00
#
_symmetry.space_group_name_H-M   'P 1'
#
loop_
_entity.id
_entity.type
_entity.pdbx_description
1 polymer ?
#
loop_
_entity_poly.entity_id
_entity_poly.type
_entity_poly.pdbx_seq_one_letter_code
_entity_poly.pdbx_strand_id
1 'polypeptide(L)'
;MARPEKPVDRRVPEHAALADFLRALRAASQVTYGQLASVAQLSPSTLKRAASGAGVPKLSTVLVYVMASTPPGAACDADVAQARLLWKKARYASILPRYSYHAPDPKLCATADDLRNSLRDLHLWAGRPTMRSMEGEAGGIGILPRSTAHRISLGRTLPISERQMRSYLTACEVPTHRHEDWTQALRRIRPAIEQPGAHSAPLERKHVGHRGRPRRPIRAATREAHDLAAFLRHLVDEAGIRTFELSRRLRMSKPRISDYLAGRIPPHEFVVALVRAVAPPAVAERRLAHAMSLWDRAMKPSSRGPAVSRGAVVRTGSREMEVYERLTASLEQQQALRESMENAQKLAIILMAMIGKLQVDIATFEEMRFRLRDTSPSYVDLADRLRRAQEQTERAKEELKRAQQARIRAEELSLRLQEQIAVLRSELEHASGPQERLEPFELLTGTGQVPAAPDHDDIDIALSRARQILNQSEAGLDHIADDLGPHRSGRAA
;
A
#
# COMPACT_ATOMS: atom_id res chain seq x y z
N MET A 1 -37.79 22.06 -26.02
CA MET A 1 -37.20 22.63 -24.79
C MET A 1 -36.65 21.49 -23.94
N ALA A 2 -35.42 21.62 -23.41
CA ALA A 2 -34.85 20.60 -22.54
C ALA A 2 -35.54 20.60 -21.17
N ARG A 3 -35.83 19.41 -20.63
CA ARG A 3 -36.38 19.24 -19.28
C ARG A 3 -35.48 19.92 -18.24
N PRO A 4 -36.03 20.69 -17.28
CA PRO A 4 -35.23 21.34 -16.24
C PRO A 4 -34.43 20.31 -15.44
N GLU A 5 -33.19 20.67 -15.10
CA GLU A 5 -32.33 19.82 -14.29
C GLU A 5 -32.88 19.66 -12.87
N LYS A 6 -32.65 18.49 -12.27
CA LYS A 6 -32.95 18.29 -10.85
C LYS A 6 -32.07 19.23 -10.00
N PRO A 7 -32.56 19.68 -8.83
CA PRO A 7 -31.73 20.41 -7.87
C PRO A 7 -30.44 19.65 -7.54
N VAL A 8 -29.35 20.38 -7.27
CA VAL A 8 -28.07 19.81 -6.82
C VAL A 8 -28.26 19.23 -5.42
N ASP A 9 -27.72 18.03 -5.20
CA ASP A 9 -27.67 17.42 -3.86
C ASP A 9 -26.67 18.18 -2.99
N ARG A 10 -27.14 18.68 -1.84
CA ARG A 10 -26.37 19.52 -0.90
C ARG A 10 -26.05 18.84 0.43
N ARG A 11 -26.19 17.51 0.53
CA ARG A 11 -25.82 16.75 1.74
C ARG A 11 -24.36 16.93 2.14
N VAL A 12 -23.47 17.05 1.15
CA VAL A 12 -22.04 17.38 1.35
C VAL A 12 -21.75 18.70 0.64
N PRO A 13 -21.46 19.78 1.37
CA PRO A 13 -21.27 21.12 0.78
C PRO A 13 -20.20 21.15 -0.32
N GLU A 14 -19.13 20.38 -0.17
CA GLU A 14 -18.04 20.31 -1.15
C GLU A 14 -18.47 19.60 -2.45
N HIS A 15 -19.40 18.64 -2.39
CA HIS A 15 -19.95 17.99 -3.59
C HIS A 15 -20.85 18.96 -4.33
N ALA A 16 -21.67 19.70 -3.59
CA ALA A 16 -22.51 20.74 -4.15
C ALA A 16 -21.68 21.83 -4.83
N ALA A 17 -20.61 22.30 -4.18
CA ALA A 17 -19.73 23.32 -4.76
C ALA A 17 -19.10 22.90 -6.09
N LEU A 18 -18.65 21.65 -6.21
CA LEU A 18 -18.14 21.10 -7.48
C LEU A 18 -19.26 21.02 -8.53
N ALA A 19 -20.45 20.53 -8.16
CA ALA A 19 -21.58 20.40 -9.07
C ALA A 19 -22.10 21.75 -9.56
N ASP A 20 -22.23 22.73 -8.66
CA ASP A 20 -22.64 24.11 -8.96
C ASP A 20 -21.62 24.76 -9.91
N PHE A 21 -20.32 24.57 -9.68
CA PHE A 21 -19.27 25.05 -10.58
C PHE A 21 -19.38 24.46 -11.99
N LEU A 22 -19.55 23.13 -12.12
CA LEU A 22 -19.72 22.49 -13.42
C LEU A 22 -20.99 22.96 -14.15
N ARG A 23 -22.10 23.15 -13.43
CA ARG A 23 -23.34 23.69 -14.02
C ARG A 23 -23.18 25.14 -14.45
N ALA A 24 -22.46 25.96 -13.68
CA ALA A 24 -22.19 27.35 -14.01
C ALA A 24 -21.38 27.46 -15.31
N LEU A 25 -20.32 26.66 -15.48
CA LEU A 25 -19.52 26.62 -16.72
C LEU A 25 -20.37 26.22 -17.93
N ARG A 26 -21.21 25.19 -17.79
CA ARG A 26 -22.13 24.75 -18.86
C ARG A 26 -23.14 25.83 -19.22
N ALA A 27 -23.68 26.53 -18.22
CA ALA A 27 -24.65 27.60 -18.42
C ALA A 27 -24.01 28.81 -19.11
N ALA A 28 -22.79 29.18 -18.73
CA ALA A 28 -22.03 30.26 -19.32
C ALA A 28 -21.68 30.01 -20.81
N SER A 29 -21.37 28.76 -21.17
CA SER A 29 -21.10 28.37 -22.56
C SER A 29 -22.34 28.01 -23.37
N GLN A 30 -23.53 28.03 -22.75
CA GLN A 30 -24.82 27.72 -23.38
C GLN A 30 -24.88 26.34 -24.07
N VAL A 31 -23.99 25.40 -23.71
CA VAL A 31 -23.96 24.06 -24.31
C VAL A 31 -24.98 23.13 -23.67
N THR A 32 -25.69 22.37 -24.50
CA THR A 32 -26.57 21.29 -24.02
C THR A 32 -25.74 20.08 -23.59
N TYR A 33 -26.29 19.21 -22.73
CA TYR A 33 -25.61 17.95 -22.39
C TYR A 33 -25.36 17.04 -23.60
N GLY A 34 -26.15 17.15 -24.67
CA GLY A 34 -25.93 16.38 -25.91
C GLY A 34 -24.69 16.87 -26.67
N GLN A 35 -24.56 18.19 -26.82
CA GLN A 35 -23.38 18.80 -27.43
C GLN A 35 -22.13 18.56 -26.57
N LEU A 36 -22.26 18.74 -25.25
CA LEU A 36 -21.17 18.47 -24.31
C LEU A 36 -20.74 17.01 -24.35
N ALA A 37 -21.69 16.07 -24.44
CA ALA A 37 -21.41 14.64 -24.60
C ALA A 37 -20.63 14.32 -25.87
N SER A 38 -20.96 14.97 -26.98
CA SER A 38 -20.27 14.79 -28.26
C SER A 38 -18.81 15.24 -28.17
N VAL A 39 -18.55 16.39 -27.56
CA VAL A 39 -17.18 16.93 -27.41
C VAL A 39 -16.39 16.14 -26.38
N ALA A 40 -17.02 15.79 -25.26
CA ALA A 40 -16.40 15.04 -24.17
C ALA A 40 -16.20 13.55 -24.47
N GLN A 41 -16.81 13.00 -25.53
CA GLN A 41 -16.91 11.56 -25.79
C GLN A 41 -17.44 10.76 -24.59
N LEU A 42 -18.39 11.33 -23.85
CA LEU A 42 -19.02 10.73 -22.68
C LEU A 42 -20.54 10.74 -22.84
N SER A 43 -21.24 9.80 -22.21
CA SER A 43 -22.70 9.79 -22.30
C SER A 43 -23.32 11.02 -21.61
N PRO A 44 -24.46 11.56 -22.11
CA PRO A 44 -25.18 12.65 -21.45
C PRO A 44 -25.59 12.31 -20.01
N SER A 45 -25.86 11.03 -19.74
CA SER A 45 -26.18 10.53 -18.39
C SER A 45 -24.99 10.62 -17.43
N THR A 46 -23.76 10.36 -17.91
CA THR A 46 -22.53 10.50 -17.12
C THR A 46 -22.29 11.95 -16.76
N LEU A 47 -22.44 12.88 -17.71
CA LEU A 47 -22.26 14.32 -17.49
C LEU A 47 -23.31 14.90 -16.54
N LYS A 48 -24.58 14.48 -16.69
CA LYS A 48 -25.66 14.84 -15.74
C LYS A 48 -25.37 14.34 -14.33
N ARG A 49 -24.86 13.11 -14.20
CA ARG A 49 -24.50 12.53 -12.90
C ARG A 49 -23.31 13.27 -12.27
N ALA A 50 -22.30 13.61 -13.06
CA ALA A 50 -21.14 14.38 -12.60
C ALA A 50 -21.54 15.76 -12.04
N ALA A 51 -22.53 16.41 -12.65
CA ALA A 51 -23.08 17.70 -12.23
C ALA A 51 -24.26 17.58 -11.22
N SER A 52 -24.48 16.43 -10.59
CA SER A 52 -25.63 16.23 -9.70
C SER A 52 -25.38 16.59 -8.23
N GLY A 53 -24.13 16.54 -7.77
CA GLY A 53 -23.77 16.69 -6.36
C GLY A 53 -23.97 15.43 -5.51
N ALA A 54 -24.52 14.34 -6.07
CA ALA A 54 -24.79 13.10 -5.33
C ALA A 54 -23.51 12.30 -4.96
N GLY A 55 -22.37 12.65 -5.53
CA GLY A 55 -21.09 12.02 -5.27
C GLY A 55 -19.98 12.64 -6.11
N VAL A 56 -18.74 12.21 -5.87
CA VAL A 56 -17.57 12.79 -6.54
C VAL A 56 -17.22 12.00 -7.81
N PRO A 57 -17.32 12.60 -9.02
CA PRO A 57 -16.92 11.96 -10.27
C PRO A 57 -15.40 11.71 -10.33
N LYS A 58 -14.95 10.92 -11.31
CA LYS A 58 -13.51 10.76 -11.59
C LYS A 58 -12.92 12.10 -12.03
N LEU A 59 -11.65 12.35 -11.67
CA LEU A 59 -10.98 13.59 -12.07
C LEU A 59 -10.96 13.78 -13.58
N SER A 60 -10.69 12.71 -14.35
CA SER A 60 -10.74 12.75 -15.81
C SER A 60 -12.09 13.23 -16.36
N THR A 61 -13.20 12.77 -15.77
CA THR A 61 -14.54 13.21 -16.15
C THR A 61 -14.76 14.70 -15.87
N VAL A 62 -14.25 15.22 -14.75
CA VAL A 62 -14.32 16.65 -14.41
C VAL A 62 -13.52 17.49 -15.40
N LEU A 63 -12.29 17.08 -15.68
CA LEU A 63 -11.40 17.80 -16.60
C LEU A 63 -11.98 17.87 -18.01
N VAL A 64 -12.44 16.73 -18.54
CA VAL A 64 -13.07 16.68 -19.87
C VAL A 64 -14.36 17.51 -19.91
N TYR A 65 -15.15 17.53 -18.82
CA TYR A 65 -16.33 18.38 -18.73
C TYR A 65 -15.97 19.86 -18.89
N VAL A 66 -14.95 20.32 -18.14
CA VAL A 66 -14.49 21.72 -18.15
C VAL A 66 -13.93 22.10 -19.51
N MET A 67 -13.04 21.27 -20.07
CA MET A 67 -12.45 21.50 -21.39
C MET A 67 -13.50 21.51 -22.50
N ALA A 68 -14.56 20.71 -22.40
CA ALA A 68 -15.65 20.71 -23.36
C ALA A 68 -16.66 21.86 -23.15
N SER A 69 -16.65 22.49 -21.96
CA SER A 69 -17.53 23.61 -21.61
C SER A 69 -16.86 24.97 -21.77
N THR A 70 -15.54 25.02 -22.00
CA THR A 70 -14.77 26.27 -21.99
C THR A 70 -13.87 26.31 -23.22
N PRO A 71 -13.90 27.39 -24.02
CA PRO A 71 -13.03 27.51 -25.18
C PRO A 71 -11.55 27.47 -24.78
N PRO A 72 -10.65 26.90 -25.61
CA PRO A 72 -9.23 26.83 -25.31
C PRO A 72 -8.62 28.22 -25.08
N GLY A 73 -7.79 28.35 -24.04
CA GLY A 73 -7.12 29.61 -23.68
C GLY A 73 -6.95 29.75 -22.16
N ALA A 74 -6.42 30.90 -21.73
CA ALA A 74 -6.09 31.16 -20.32
C ALA A 74 -7.27 31.01 -19.34
N ALA A 75 -8.50 31.27 -19.80
CA ALA A 75 -9.71 31.03 -19.01
C ALA A 75 -9.93 29.53 -18.75
N CYS A 76 -9.71 28.68 -19.75
CA CYS A 76 -9.81 27.22 -19.61
C CYS A 76 -8.78 26.69 -18.61
N ASP A 77 -7.55 27.20 -18.62
CA ASP A 77 -6.52 26.78 -17.66
C ASP A 77 -6.90 27.16 -16.22
N ALA A 78 -7.46 28.36 -16.02
CA ALA A 78 -7.96 28.80 -14.72
C ALA A 78 -9.16 27.95 -14.24
N ASP A 79 -10.10 27.66 -15.13
CA ASP A 79 -11.26 26.82 -14.82
C ASP A 79 -10.86 25.38 -14.53
N VAL A 80 -9.87 24.83 -15.25
CA VAL A 80 -9.29 23.51 -14.99
C VAL A 80 -8.63 23.48 -13.62
N ALA A 81 -7.84 24.50 -13.27
CA ALA A 81 -7.20 24.59 -11.95
C ALA A 81 -8.25 24.67 -10.82
N GLN A 82 -9.28 25.48 -11.00
CA GLN A 82 -10.38 25.60 -10.04
C GLN A 82 -11.17 24.29 -9.91
N ALA A 83 -11.45 23.61 -11.02
CA ALA A 83 -12.12 22.32 -11.02
C ALA A 83 -11.31 21.25 -10.27
N ARG A 84 -9.99 21.20 -10.47
CA ARG A 84 -9.09 20.30 -9.71
C ARG A 84 -9.17 20.58 -8.21
N LEU A 85 -9.12 21.85 -7.81
CA LEU A 85 -9.20 22.24 -6.40
C LEU A 85 -10.54 21.83 -5.77
N LEU A 86 -11.66 22.12 -6.43
CA LEU A 86 -12.99 21.73 -5.97
C LEU A 86 -13.14 20.20 -5.91
N TRP A 87 -12.58 19.49 -6.90
CA TRP A 87 -12.56 18.03 -6.90
C TRP A 87 -11.78 17.45 -5.72
N LYS A 88 -10.60 18.00 -5.39
CA LYS A 88 -9.81 17.57 -4.22
C LYS A 88 -10.57 17.79 -2.91
N LYS A 89 -11.20 18.95 -2.73
CA LYS A 89 -12.05 19.26 -1.57
C LYS A 89 -13.21 18.27 -1.46
N ALA A 90 -13.93 18.03 -2.56
CA ALA A 90 -15.05 17.10 -2.61
C ALA A 90 -14.62 15.66 -2.28
N ARG A 91 -13.48 15.21 -2.83
CA ARG A 91 -12.88 13.90 -2.53
C ARG A 91 -12.49 13.78 -1.06
N TYR A 92 -11.84 14.80 -0.51
CA TYR A 92 -11.42 14.81 0.87
C TYR A 92 -12.62 14.72 1.81
N ALA A 93 -13.68 15.50 1.56
CA ALA A 93 -14.92 15.44 2.32
C ALA A 93 -15.61 14.07 2.24
N SER A 94 -15.51 13.35 1.11
CA SER A 94 -15.98 11.96 1.03
C SER A 94 -15.21 10.98 1.91
N ILE A 95 -13.91 11.21 2.11
CA ILE A 95 -13.03 10.31 2.88
C ILE A 95 -13.10 10.66 4.36
N LEU A 96 -13.15 11.95 4.69
CA LEU A 96 -13.15 12.50 6.05
C LEU A 96 -14.26 13.56 6.22
N PRO A 97 -15.55 13.17 6.35
CA PRO A 97 -16.70 14.07 6.31
C PRO A 97 -16.81 15.10 7.46
N ARG A 98 -15.87 15.10 8.39
CA ARG A 98 -15.85 15.98 9.59
C ARG A 98 -14.53 16.72 9.78
N TYR A 99 -13.61 16.60 8.82
CA TYR A 99 -12.30 17.23 8.91
C TYR A 99 -12.21 18.37 7.91
N SER A 100 -11.65 19.48 8.36
CA SER A 100 -11.39 20.64 7.52
C SER A 100 -10.26 20.33 6.54
N TYR A 101 -10.45 20.74 5.27
CA TYR A 101 -9.46 20.56 4.21
C TYR A 101 -8.26 21.48 4.45
N HIS A 102 -7.21 20.97 5.10
CA HIS A 102 -5.96 21.68 5.34
C HIS A 102 -4.78 20.91 4.75
N ALA A 103 -3.87 21.65 4.10
CA ALA A 103 -2.63 21.08 3.63
C ALA A 103 -1.73 20.75 4.84
N PRO A 104 -1.12 19.55 4.91
CA PRO A 104 -0.21 19.21 5.99
C PRO A 104 1.02 20.13 5.97
N ASP A 105 1.50 20.49 7.17
CA ASP A 105 2.65 21.38 7.34
C ASP A 105 3.92 20.58 7.71
N PRO A 106 4.90 20.47 6.80
CA PRO A 106 6.15 19.75 7.08
C PRO A 106 7.01 20.37 8.19
N LYS A 107 6.77 21.64 8.56
CA LYS A 107 7.52 22.30 9.63
C LYS A 107 7.20 21.70 10.99
N LEU A 108 6.01 21.12 11.14
CA LEU A 108 5.54 20.45 12.36
C LEU A 108 6.08 19.02 12.52
N CYS A 109 6.73 18.46 11.50
CA CYS A 109 7.32 17.12 11.59
C CYS A 109 8.60 17.15 12.44
N ALA A 110 8.54 16.53 13.63
CA ALA A 110 9.69 16.40 14.53
C ALA A 110 10.34 15.01 14.47
N THR A 111 9.58 13.99 14.08
CA THR A 111 10.03 12.59 14.05
C THR A 111 9.76 11.92 12.70
N ALA A 112 10.38 10.75 12.48
CA ALA A 112 10.13 9.92 11.30
C ALA A 112 8.66 9.51 11.19
N ASP A 113 7.98 9.25 12.31
CA ASP A 113 6.56 8.93 12.32
C ASP A 113 5.69 10.14 11.98
N ASP A 114 6.04 11.33 12.45
CA ASP A 114 5.33 12.57 12.08
C ASP A 114 5.43 12.83 10.57
N LEU A 115 6.61 12.59 9.98
CA LEU A 115 6.80 12.76 8.54
C LEU A 115 6.05 11.68 7.73
N ARG A 116 6.05 10.42 8.18
CA ARG A 116 5.25 9.34 7.56
C ARG A 116 3.77 9.68 7.56
N ASN A 117 3.24 10.11 8.70
CA ASN A 117 1.84 10.50 8.85
C ASN A 117 1.51 11.73 7.99
N SER A 118 2.39 12.73 7.96
CA SER A 118 2.19 13.93 7.16
C SER A 118 2.20 13.65 5.65
N LEU A 119 3.03 12.72 5.18
CA LEU A 119 3.04 12.29 3.76
C LEU A 119 1.77 11.51 3.40
N ARG A 120 1.27 10.68 4.32
CA ARG A 120 -0.02 10.00 4.16
C ARG A 120 -1.16 11.02 4.12
N ASP A 121 -1.18 12.00 5.02
CA ASP A 121 -2.18 13.07 5.02
C ASP A 121 -2.08 13.94 3.77
N LEU A 122 -0.87 14.12 3.23
CA LEU A 122 -0.65 14.82 1.96
C LEU A 122 -1.30 14.06 0.79
N HIS A 123 -1.15 12.73 0.76
CA HIS A 123 -1.81 11.89 -0.23
C HIS A 123 -3.35 11.96 -0.13
N LEU A 124 -3.88 12.02 1.09
CA LEU A 124 -5.32 12.23 1.31
C LEU A 124 -5.76 13.60 0.82
N TRP A 125 -5.02 14.65 1.19
CA TRP A 125 -5.27 16.03 0.78
C TRP A 125 -5.23 16.20 -0.74
N ALA A 126 -4.32 15.52 -1.43
CA ALA A 126 -4.24 15.51 -2.89
C ALA A 126 -5.41 14.77 -3.59
N GLY A 127 -6.35 14.21 -2.83
CA GLY A 127 -7.50 13.46 -3.38
C GLY A 127 -7.19 12.00 -3.71
N ARG A 128 -6.11 11.44 -3.14
CA ARG A 128 -5.59 10.09 -3.38
C ARG A 128 -5.31 9.82 -4.87
N PRO A 129 -4.36 10.54 -5.48
CA PRO A 129 -3.94 10.23 -6.85
C PRO A 129 -3.54 8.76 -6.95
N THR A 130 -3.88 8.10 -8.06
CA THR A 130 -3.53 6.68 -8.21
C THR A 130 -2.01 6.53 -8.35
N MET A 131 -1.43 5.41 -7.91
CA MET A 131 0.02 5.20 -8.02
C MET A 131 0.51 5.29 -9.48
N ARG A 132 -0.33 4.89 -10.44
CA ARG A 132 -0.07 5.03 -11.87
C ARG A 132 -0.04 6.51 -12.31
N SER A 133 -0.98 7.32 -11.82
CA SER A 133 -0.96 8.77 -12.07
C SER A 133 0.26 9.41 -11.43
N MET A 134 0.59 9.01 -10.19
CA MET A 134 1.74 9.52 -9.47
C MET A 134 3.07 9.21 -10.18
N GLU A 135 3.23 8.01 -10.74
CA GLU A 135 4.41 7.63 -11.52
C GLU A 135 4.57 8.48 -12.80
N GLY A 136 3.47 8.79 -13.49
CA GLY A 136 3.48 9.68 -14.65
C GLY A 136 3.84 11.12 -14.28
N GLU A 137 3.17 11.67 -13.27
CA GLU A 137 3.35 13.07 -12.82
C GLU A 137 4.71 13.31 -12.15
N ALA A 138 5.32 12.28 -11.57
CA ALA A 138 6.65 12.35 -10.97
C ALA A 138 7.81 12.47 -11.98
N GLY A 139 7.52 12.50 -13.29
CA GLY A 139 8.51 12.59 -14.36
C GLY A 139 8.86 11.27 -15.03
N GLY A 140 8.06 10.20 -14.82
CA GLY A 140 8.18 8.94 -15.55
C GLY A 140 8.75 7.76 -14.74
N ILE A 141 8.96 6.64 -15.46
CA ILE A 141 9.21 5.31 -14.89
C ILE A 141 10.55 5.27 -14.14
N GLY A 142 10.48 4.99 -12.84
CA GLY A 142 11.65 4.74 -11.99
C GLY A 142 12.15 5.93 -11.17
N ILE A 143 11.59 7.12 -11.38
CA ILE A 143 11.83 8.28 -10.48
C ILE A 143 11.05 8.10 -9.17
N LEU A 144 9.77 7.72 -9.30
CA LEU A 144 8.92 7.30 -8.19
C LEU A 144 8.20 6.00 -8.59
N PRO A 145 8.83 4.82 -8.38
CA PRO A 145 8.18 3.55 -8.68
C PRO A 145 6.84 3.41 -7.96
N ARG A 146 5.85 2.80 -8.61
CA ARG A 146 4.51 2.56 -8.03
C ARG A 146 4.55 1.89 -6.66
N SER A 147 5.42 0.89 -6.48
CA SER A 147 5.59 0.18 -5.21
C SER A 147 6.08 1.13 -4.11
N THR A 148 6.99 2.05 -4.43
CA THR A 148 7.50 3.05 -3.50
C THR A 148 6.46 4.11 -3.17
N ALA A 149 5.77 4.66 -4.17
CA ALA A 149 4.66 5.59 -3.97
C ALA A 149 3.59 4.97 -3.05
N HIS A 150 3.29 3.68 -3.25
CA HIS A 150 2.36 2.94 -2.42
C HIS A 150 2.84 2.81 -0.97
N ARG A 151 4.09 2.39 -0.75
CA ARG A 151 4.66 2.26 0.61
C ARG A 151 4.74 3.61 1.34
N ILE A 152 5.10 4.68 0.65
CA ILE A 152 5.12 6.05 1.22
C ILE A 152 3.69 6.49 1.59
N SER A 153 2.71 6.28 0.71
CA SER A 153 1.32 6.68 0.95
C SER A 153 0.64 5.89 2.07
N LEU A 154 1.10 4.65 2.33
CA LEU A 154 0.68 3.86 3.48
C LEU A 154 1.44 4.21 4.77
N GLY A 155 2.47 5.06 4.70
CA GLY A 155 3.36 5.36 5.83
C GLY A 155 4.27 4.19 6.22
N ARG A 156 4.50 3.21 5.34
CA ARG A 156 5.40 2.08 5.61
C ARG A 156 6.87 2.46 5.46
N THR A 157 7.18 3.40 4.58
CA THR A 157 8.55 3.85 4.31
C THR A 157 8.60 5.36 4.13
N LEU A 158 9.72 5.98 4.49
CA LEU A 158 10.02 7.36 4.10
C LEU A 158 10.73 7.40 2.75
N PRO A 159 10.69 8.54 2.03
CA PRO A 159 11.52 8.73 0.85
C PRO A 159 13.01 8.57 1.18
N ILE A 160 13.71 7.74 0.41
CA ILE A 160 15.13 7.38 0.63
C ILE A 160 16.06 8.52 0.17
N SER A 161 15.59 9.39 -0.71
CA SER A 161 16.35 10.53 -1.24
C SER A 161 15.48 11.78 -1.37
N GLU A 162 16.12 12.95 -1.40
CA GLU A 162 15.44 14.21 -1.70
C GLU A 162 14.81 14.19 -3.10
N ARG A 163 15.45 13.54 -4.07
CA ARG A 163 14.88 13.36 -5.42
C ARG A 163 13.57 12.60 -5.35
N GLN A 164 13.52 11.50 -4.61
CA GLN A 164 12.29 10.72 -4.43
C GLN A 164 11.23 11.50 -3.65
N MET A 165 11.63 12.30 -2.66
CA MET A 165 10.73 13.22 -1.94
C MET A 165 10.10 14.23 -2.90
N ARG A 166 10.90 14.99 -3.66
CA ARG A 166 10.41 15.98 -4.63
C ARG A 166 9.46 15.34 -5.65
N SER A 167 9.78 14.14 -6.11
CA SER A 167 8.97 13.38 -7.05
C SER A 167 7.61 12.98 -6.47
N TYR A 168 7.58 12.53 -5.20
CA TYR A 168 6.34 12.27 -4.47
C TYR A 168 5.49 13.53 -4.28
N LEU A 169 6.13 14.68 -4.00
CA LEU A 169 5.46 15.96 -3.84
C LEU A 169 4.87 16.46 -5.16
N THR A 170 5.60 16.36 -6.28
CA THR A 170 5.10 16.65 -7.63
C THR A 170 3.89 15.79 -7.95
N ALA A 171 3.97 14.48 -7.68
CA ALA A 171 2.87 13.54 -7.89
C ALA A 171 1.63 13.83 -7.03
N CYS A 172 1.80 14.47 -5.87
CA CYS A 172 0.72 14.97 -5.03
C CYS A 172 0.28 16.41 -5.41
N GLU A 173 0.79 16.95 -6.52
CA GLU A 173 0.55 18.32 -7.02
C GLU A 173 0.88 19.40 -5.97
N VAL A 174 1.93 19.19 -5.17
CA VAL A 174 2.44 20.21 -4.24
C VAL A 174 3.24 21.24 -5.03
N PRO A 175 3.00 22.55 -4.83
CA PRO A 175 3.77 23.59 -5.52
C PRO A 175 5.28 23.48 -5.24
N THR A 176 6.11 23.66 -6.28
CA THR A 176 7.57 23.51 -6.21
C THR A 176 8.23 24.34 -5.12
N HIS A 177 7.72 25.55 -4.85
CA HIS A 177 8.24 26.41 -3.79
C HIS A 177 8.10 25.82 -2.38
N ARG A 178 7.13 24.93 -2.16
CA ARG A 178 6.95 24.23 -0.87
C ARG A 178 7.78 22.97 -0.77
N HIS A 179 8.38 22.48 -1.86
CA HIS A 179 9.17 21.25 -1.83
C HIS A 179 10.35 21.35 -0.88
N GLU A 180 10.92 22.55 -0.74
CA GLU A 180 12.07 22.77 0.15
C GLU A 180 11.72 22.57 1.62
N ASP A 181 10.52 22.96 2.06
CA ASP A 181 10.08 22.74 3.44
C ASP A 181 10.02 21.23 3.77
N TRP A 182 9.58 20.41 2.80
CA TRP A 182 9.47 18.96 2.94
C TRP A 182 10.84 18.25 2.86
N THR A 183 11.72 18.66 1.95
CA THR A 183 13.09 18.12 1.90
C THR A 183 13.89 18.51 3.15
N GLN A 184 13.69 19.72 3.67
CA GLN A 184 14.28 20.14 4.95
C GLN A 184 13.75 19.31 6.13
N ALA A 185 12.45 18.98 6.18
CA ALA A 185 11.92 18.05 7.17
C ALA A 185 12.58 16.67 7.07
N LEU A 186 12.74 16.13 5.86
CA LEU A 186 13.45 14.86 5.65
C LEU A 186 14.92 14.93 6.12
N ARG A 187 15.66 15.98 5.76
CA ARG A 187 17.05 16.18 6.19
C ARG A 187 17.20 16.25 7.71
N ARG A 188 16.27 16.92 8.40
CA ARG A 188 16.28 17.02 9.88
C ARG A 188 16.13 15.66 10.55
N ILE A 189 15.31 14.78 9.97
CA ILE A 189 14.95 13.50 10.57
C ILE A 189 15.94 12.38 10.20
N ARG A 190 16.54 12.45 9.00
CA ARG A 190 17.38 11.38 8.43
C ARG A 190 18.52 10.88 9.35
N PRO A 191 19.29 11.74 10.05
CA PRO A 191 20.35 11.26 10.95
C PRO A 191 19.82 10.36 12.07
N ALA A 192 18.60 10.59 12.55
CA ALA A 192 17.96 9.78 13.59
C ALA A 192 17.45 8.42 13.07
N ILE A 193 17.33 8.26 11.74
CA ILE A 193 16.95 7.00 11.09
C ILE A 193 18.18 6.13 10.81
N GLU A 194 19.31 6.76 10.44
CA GLU A 194 20.55 6.08 10.03
C GLU A 194 21.42 5.60 11.21
N GLN A 195 21.21 6.12 12.42
CA GLN A 195 21.88 5.66 13.64
C GLN A 195 20.91 4.98 14.62
N PRO A 196 20.57 3.69 14.45
CA PRO A 196 19.71 2.97 15.38
C PRO A 196 20.34 2.69 16.76
N GLY A 197 21.53 3.22 17.09
CA GLY A 197 22.29 2.83 18.29
C GLY A 197 23.02 3.92 19.11
N ALA A 198 23.00 5.21 18.75
CA ALA A 198 23.85 6.22 19.42
C ALA A 198 23.16 7.07 20.51
N HIS A 199 21.86 6.86 20.78
CA HIS A 199 21.11 7.71 21.72
C HIS A 199 20.42 6.91 22.83
N SER A 200 21.20 6.11 23.54
CA SER A 200 20.92 5.73 24.92
C SER A 200 21.85 6.48 25.87
N ALA A 201 21.68 7.81 25.92
CA ALA A 201 22.06 8.63 27.07
C ALA A 201 21.03 9.77 27.22
N PRO A 202 20.51 10.02 28.43
CA PRO A 202 19.33 10.83 28.64
C PRO A 202 19.72 12.31 28.66
N LEU A 203 19.67 12.97 27.50
CA LEU A 203 19.68 14.42 27.47
C LEU A 203 18.31 14.94 27.88
N GLU A 204 18.34 15.74 28.94
CA GLU A 204 17.23 16.39 29.60
C GLU A 204 16.20 16.93 28.61
N ARG A 205 15.01 16.35 28.71
CA ARG A 205 13.81 16.78 28.01
C ARG A 205 13.41 18.16 28.52
N LYS A 206 13.79 19.23 27.83
CA LYS A 206 12.95 20.44 27.78
C LYS A 206 11.77 20.18 26.84
N HIS A 207 10.86 19.30 27.28
CA HIS A 207 9.52 19.18 26.72
C HIS A 207 8.63 20.21 27.42
N VAL A 208 8.54 21.41 26.86
CA VAL A 208 7.45 22.32 27.22
C VAL A 208 6.23 21.88 26.41
N GLY A 209 5.30 21.17 27.06
CA GLY A 209 4.03 20.73 26.45
C GLY A 209 3.43 19.42 26.96
N HIS A 210 3.49 19.16 28.28
CA HIS A 210 2.64 18.24 29.06
C HIS A 210 2.22 16.88 28.44
N ARG A 211 3.11 15.88 28.53
CA ARG A 211 2.64 14.49 28.71
C ARG A 211 2.11 14.37 30.13
N GLY A 212 0.82 14.05 30.26
CA GLY A 212 0.24 13.63 31.53
C GLY A 212 0.99 12.43 32.12
N ARG A 213 0.87 12.28 33.44
CA ARG A 213 1.50 11.24 34.26
C ARG A 213 1.51 9.85 33.57
N PRO A 214 2.64 9.13 33.54
CA PRO A 214 2.70 7.79 32.96
C PRO A 214 1.61 6.89 33.54
N ARG A 215 0.97 6.09 32.68
CA ARG A 215 -0.10 5.16 33.10
C ARG A 215 0.48 4.18 34.12
N ARG A 216 -0.29 3.88 35.17
CA ARG A 216 0.12 2.94 36.22
C ARG A 216 0.36 1.53 35.63
N PRO A 217 1.22 0.70 36.25
CA PRO A 217 1.36 -0.71 35.89
C PRO A 217 0.00 -1.44 35.89
N ILE A 218 -0.17 -2.46 35.04
CA ILE A 218 -1.38 -3.29 35.04
C ILE A 218 -1.40 -4.09 36.34
N ARG A 219 -2.45 -3.92 37.14
CA ARG A 219 -2.73 -4.63 38.39
C ARG A 219 -4.00 -5.45 38.18
N ALA A 220 -3.86 -6.60 37.51
CA ALA A 220 -4.96 -7.52 37.29
C ALA A 220 -4.94 -8.64 38.35
N ALA A 221 -6.12 -9.12 38.76
CA ALA A 221 -6.26 -10.18 39.76
C ALA A 221 -5.96 -11.58 39.20
N THR A 222 -6.06 -11.75 37.88
CA THR A 222 -5.79 -13.00 37.17
C THR A 222 -4.89 -12.75 35.96
N ARG A 223 -4.19 -13.78 35.49
CA ARG A 223 -3.32 -13.68 34.30
C ARG A 223 -4.14 -13.34 33.05
N GLU A 224 -5.34 -13.90 32.97
CA GLU A 224 -6.28 -13.70 31.87
C GLU A 224 -6.80 -12.26 31.84
N ALA A 225 -7.06 -11.66 33.00
CA ALA A 225 -7.41 -10.24 33.10
C ALA A 225 -6.23 -9.31 32.80
N HIS A 226 -5.00 -9.75 33.07
CA HIS A 226 -3.78 -9.03 32.69
C HIS A 226 -3.63 -9.00 31.16
N ASP A 227 -3.80 -10.15 30.50
CA ASP A 227 -3.64 -10.28 29.05
C ASP A 227 -4.71 -9.48 28.28
N LEU A 228 -5.95 -9.49 28.77
CA LEU A 228 -7.00 -8.61 28.25
C LEU A 228 -6.63 -7.13 28.40
N ALA A 229 -6.19 -6.69 29.58
CA ALA A 229 -5.84 -5.28 29.81
C ALA A 229 -4.61 -4.84 29.00
N ALA A 230 -3.62 -5.72 28.82
CA ALA A 230 -2.45 -5.48 27.99
C ALA A 230 -2.84 -5.31 26.52
N PHE A 231 -3.71 -6.19 26.01
CA PHE A 231 -4.22 -6.11 24.64
C PHE A 231 -5.02 -4.82 24.39
N LEU A 232 -5.91 -4.44 25.32
CA LEU A 232 -6.68 -3.20 25.21
C LEU A 232 -5.80 -1.94 25.31
N ARG A 233 -4.72 -1.96 26.10
CA ARG A 233 -3.73 -0.87 26.13
C ARG A 233 -2.97 -0.77 24.81
N HIS A 234 -2.50 -1.89 24.28
CA HIS A 234 -1.79 -1.93 23.00
C HIS A 234 -2.63 -1.31 21.88
N LEU A 235 -3.92 -1.66 21.78
CA LEU A 235 -4.82 -1.06 20.79
C LEU A 235 -4.94 0.46 20.94
N VAL A 236 -5.08 0.95 22.17
CA VAL A 236 -5.19 2.39 22.46
C VAL A 236 -3.89 3.14 22.13
N ASP A 237 -2.76 2.53 22.43
CA ASP A 237 -1.44 3.11 22.22
C ASP A 237 -1.05 3.09 20.73
N GLU A 238 -1.39 2.02 20.00
CA GLU A 238 -1.24 1.92 18.53
C GLU A 238 -2.09 2.97 17.79
N ALA A 239 -3.28 3.29 18.31
CA ALA A 239 -4.11 4.34 17.74
C ALA A 239 -3.71 5.77 18.17
N GLY A 240 -2.77 5.92 19.11
CA GLY A 240 -2.31 7.21 19.62
C GLY A 240 -3.37 8.01 20.40
N ILE A 241 -4.44 7.36 20.89
CA ILE A 241 -5.60 8.05 21.47
C ILE A 241 -5.41 8.31 22.97
N ARG A 242 -5.62 9.56 23.41
CA ARG A 242 -5.53 9.94 24.83
C ARG A 242 -6.75 9.45 25.62
N THR A 243 -6.58 9.17 26.91
CA THR A 243 -7.67 8.72 27.80
C THR A 243 -8.82 9.73 27.90
N PHE A 244 -8.55 11.04 27.77
CA PHE A 244 -9.60 12.06 27.66
C PHE A 244 -10.41 11.94 26.37
N GLU A 245 -9.76 11.66 25.25
CA GLU A 245 -10.45 11.51 23.97
C GLU A 245 -11.30 10.23 23.95
N LEU A 246 -10.79 9.14 24.55
CA LEU A 246 -11.55 7.94 24.86
C LEU A 246 -12.78 8.21 25.74
N SER A 247 -12.65 9.08 26.76
CA SER A 247 -13.80 9.45 27.61
C SER A 247 -14.92 10.13 26.83
N ARG A 248 -14.59 10.94 25.82
CA ARG A 248 -15.57 11.58 24.93
C ARG A 248 -16.20 10.60 23.96
N ARG A 249 -15.39 9.73 23.34
CA ARG A 249 -15.85 8.74 22.35
C ARG A 249 -16.73 7.65 22.97
N LEU A 250 -16.37 7.19 24.17
CA LEU A 250 -17.07 6.12 24.89
C LEU A 250 -18.13 6.64 25.87
N ARG A 251 -18.31 7.98 25.97
CA ARG A 251 -19.21 8.64 26.92
C ARG A 251 -19.08 8.10 28.35
N MET A 252 -17.85 7.86 28.80
CA MET A 252 -17.56 7.23 30.09
C MET A 252 -16.48 7.98 30.86
N SER A 253 -16.56 7.97 32.19
CA SER A 253 -15.61 8.68 33.05
C SER A 253 -14.16 8.20 32.88
N LYS A 254 -13.19 9.14 32.93
CA LYS A 254 -11.75 8.85 32.84
C LYS A 254 -11.24 7.83 33.88
N PRO A 255 -11.66 7.89 35.17
CA PRO A 255 -11.22 6.92 36.17
C PRO A 255 -11.65 5.50 35.80
N ARG A 256 -12.89 5.32 35.34
CA ARG A 256 -13.43 4.02 34.95
C ARG A 256 -12.73 3.41 33.74
N ILE A 257 -12.40 4.23 32.73
CA ILE A 257 -11.57 3.79 31.59
C ILE A 257 -10.17 3.40 32.06
N SER A 258 -9.58 4.20 32.95
CA SER A 258 -8.25 3.93 33.50
C SER A 258 -8.22 2.64 34.32
N ASP A 259 -9.27 2.33 35.06
CA ASP A 259 -9.37 1.10 35.87
C ASP A 259 -9.48 -0.15 35.00
N TYR A 260 -10.27 -0.11 33.92
CA TYR A 260 -10.36 -1.23 32.99
C TYR A 260 -9.05 -1.47 32.25
N LEU A 261 -8.41 -0.40 31.79
CA LEU A 261 -7.08 -0.51 31.20
C LEU A 261 -6.02 -0.89 32.25
N ALA A 262 -6.28 -0.76 33.55
CA ALA A 262 -5.35 -1.14 34.61
C ALA A 262 -5.49 -2.59 35.07
N GLY A 263 -6.38 -3.41 34.48
CA GLY A 263 -6.49 -4.84 34.83
C GLY A 263 -7.80 -5.22 35.51
N ARG A 264 -8.74 -4.28 35.71
CA ARG A 264 -10.11 -4.63 36.10
C ARG A 264 -10.85 -5.15 34.88
N ILE A 265 -11.50 -6.31 35.00
CA ILE A 265 -12.26 -6.90 33.88
C ILE A 265 -13.39 -5.94 33.48
N PRO A 266 -13.37 -5.39 32.25
CA PRO A 266 -14.42 -4.51 31.76
C PRO A 266 -15.71 -5.28 31.42
N PRO A 267 -16.88 -4.63 31.38
CA PRO A 267 -18.09 -5.24 30.82
C PRO A 267 -17.94 -5.46 29.31
N HIS A 268 -18.66 -6.46 28.79
CA HIS A 268 -18.67 -6.83 27.36
C HIS A 268 -18.86 -5.61 26.43
N GLU A 269 -19.84 -4.76 26.74
CA GLU A 269 -20.16 -3.56 25.95
C GLU A 269 -18.99 -2.57 25.85
N PHE A 270 -18.18 -2.46 26.90
CA PHE A 270 -17.02 -1.58 26.90
C PHE A 270 -15.94 -2.08 25.92
N VAL A 271 -15.68 -3.38 25.90
CA VAL A 271 -14.66 -3.97 25.01
C VAL A 271 -15.07 -3.78 23.55
N VAL A 272 -16.35 -4.03 23.23
CA VAL A 272 -16.90 -3.80 21.89
C VAL A 272 -16.79 -2.33 21.48
N ALA A 273 -17.21 -1.41 22.36
CA ALA A 273 -17.17 0.02 22.09
C ALA A 273 -15.74 0.55 21.94
N LEU A 274 -14.80 0.06 22.77
CA LEU A 274 -13.39 0.43 22.72
C LEU A 274 -12.74 -0.05 21.42
N VAL A 275 -12.90 -1.31 21.04
CA VAL A 275 -12.30 -1.85 19.80
C VAL A 275 -12.85 -1.13 18.58
N ARG A 276 -14.17 -0.87 18.52
CA ARG A 276 -14.78 -0.12 17.40
C ARG A 276 -14.37 1.35 17.34
N ALA A 277 -14.05 1.97 18.48
CA ALA A 277 -13.62 3.37 18.53
C ALA A 277 -12.14 3.58 18.17
N VAL A 278 -11.36 2.50 18.16
CA VAL A 278 -9.89 2.53 18.11
C VAL A 278 -9.37 1.79 16.86
N ALA A 279 -10.01 0.72 16.42
CA ALA A 279 -9.61 -0.06 15.25
C ALA A 279 -10.29 0.42 13.96
N PRO A 280 -9.57 0.45 12.82
CA PRO A 280 -10.18 0.66 11.50
C PRO A 280 -11.20 -0.45 11.16
N PRO A 281 -12.29 -0.14 10.42
CA PRO A 281 -13.38 -1.09 10.18
C PRO A 281 -12.93 -2.40 9.52
N ALA A 282 -11.91 -2.36 8.67
CA ALA A 282 -11.37 -3.54 7.98
C ALA A 282 -10.69 -4.57 8.92
N VAL A 283 -10.26 -4.17 10.13
CA VAL A 283 -9.57 -5.04 11.10
C VAL A 283 -10.34 -5.12 12.42
N ALA A 284 -11.38 -4.30 12.58
CA ALA A 284 -12.18 -4.21 13.80
C ALA A 284 -12.82 -5.55 14.16
N GLU A 285 -13.31 -6.32 13.19
CA GLU A 285 -13.95 -7.62 13.42
C GLU A 285 -12.97 -8.67 13.95
N ARG A 286 -11.78 -8.79 13.35
CA ARG A 286 -10.73 -9.71 13.82
C ARG A 286 -10.22 -9.32 15.21
N ARG A 287 -9.97 -8.03 15.43
CA ARG A 287 -9.52 -7.51 16.73
C ARG A 287 -10.61 -7.67 17.79
N LEU A 288 -11.88 -7.55 17.41
CA LEU A 288 -13.01 -7.78 18.30
C LEU A 288 -13.12 -9.26 18.68
N ALA A 289 -13.03 -10.18 17.72
CA ALA A 289 -13.03 -11.62 17.99
C ALA A 289 -11.93 -12.02 18.99
N HIS A 290 -10.71 -11.49 18.80
CA HIS A 290 -9.61 -11.73 19.72
C HIS A 290 -9.85 -11.11 21.11
N ALA A 291 -10.34 -9.86 21.18
CA ALA A 291 -10.70 -9.21 22.44
C ALA A 291 -11.79 -9.98 23.20
N MET A 292 -12.77 -10.54 22.49
CA MET A 292 -13.86 -11.33 23.05
C MET A 292 -13.38 -12.68 23.60
N SER A 293 -12.45 -13.36 22.92
CA SER A 293 -11.82 -14.58 23.43
C SER A 293 -11.01 -14.34 24.72
N LEU A 294 -10.29 -13.21 24.81
CA LEU A 294 -9.60 -12.81 26.03
C LEU A 294 -10.57 -12.43 27.16
N TRP A 295 -11.70 -11.81 26.81
CA TRP A 295 -12.74 -11.44 27.76
C TRP A 295 -13.44 -12.67 28.37
N ASP A 296 -13.81 -13.67 27.56
CA ASP A 296 -14.46 -14.89 28.05
C ASP A 296 -13.54 -15.69 28.99
N ARG A 297 -12.24 -15.76 28.66
CA ARG A 297 -11.20 -16.34 29.54
C ARG A 297 -11.03 -15.58 30.86
N ALA A 298 -11.09 -14.26 30.82
CA ALA A 298 -10.99 -13.44 32.03
C ALA A 298 -12.23 -13.58 32.96
N MET A 299 -13.42 -13.79 32.39
CA MET A 299 -14.68 -13.94 33.13
C MET A 299 -14.90 -15.33 33.73
N LYS A 300 -14.30 -16.38 33.15
CA LYS A 300 -14.32 -17.75 33.67
C LYS A 300 -12.91 -18.18 34.11
N PRO A 301 -12.34 -17.59 35.18
CA PRO A 301 -11.05 -18.07 35.69
C PRO A 301 -11.25 -19.50 36.18
N SER A 302 -10.61 -20.47 35.51
CA SER A 302 -10.77 -21.89 35.81
C SER A 302 -10.51 -22.17 37.31
N SER A 303 -11.57 -22.37 38.08
CA SER A 303 -11.51 -22.77 39.47
C SER A 303 -11.22 -24.26 39.57
N ARG A 304 -10.15 -24.63 40.28
CA ARG A 304 -9.72 -26.00 40.64
C ARG A 304 -9.30 -26.92 39.48
N GLY A 305 -8.00 -27.20 39.40
CA GLY A 305 -7.49 -28.47 38.87
C GLY A 305 -7.15 -29.42 40.03
N PRO A 306 -7.67 -30.66 40.07
CA PRO A 306 -7.19 -31.68 40.99
C PRO A 306 -5.78 -32.11 40.59
N ALA A 307 -5.05 -32.63 41.57
CA ALA A 307 -3.71 -33.16 41.40
C ALA A 307 -3.68 -34.29 40.36
N VAL A 308 -3.29 -33.98 39.12
CA VAL A 308 -2.84 -34.97 38.14
C VAL A 308 -1.63 -34.40 37.39
N SER A 309 -0.46 -34.99 37.67
CA SER A 309 0.77 -35.03 36.88
C SER A 309 1.16 -33.78 36.05
N ARG A 310 1.91 -32.87 36.68
CA ARG A 310 2.61 -31.71 36.08
C ARG A 310 3.70 -32.03 35.03
N GLY A 311 3.80 -33.27 34.56
CA GLY A 311 4.84 -33.68 33.61
C GLY A 311 4.41 -33.69 32.13
N ALA A 312 3.11 -33.79 31.82
CA ALA A 312 2.64 -34.09 30.46
C ALA A 312 2.05 -32.88 29.71
N VAL A 313 1.25 -32.04 30.38
CA VAL A 313 0.46 -30.97 29.73
C VAL A 313 1.28 -29.73 29.35
N VAL A 314 2.39 -29.46 30.04
CA VAL A 314 3.32 -28.37 29.64
C VAL A 314 4.10 -28.73 28.37
N ARG A 315 4.26 -30.02 28.05
CA ARG A 315 4.95 -30.47 26.84
C ARG A 315 4.05 -30.52 25.61
N THR A 316 2.73 -30.71 25.77
CA THR A 316 1.77 -30.67 24.65
C THR A 316 1.48 -29.24 24.19
N GLY A 317 1.24 -28.30 25.10
CA GLY A 317 1.01 -26.89 24.72
C GLY A 317 2.22 -26.20 24.07
N SER A 318 3.45 -26.54 24.49
CA SER A 318 4.66 -26.04 23.82
C SER A 318 4.86 -26.63 22.42
N ARG A 319 4.51 -27.91 22.22
CA ARG A 319 4.59 -28.56 20.90
C ARG A 319 3.55 -28.03 19.93
N GLU A 320 2.31 -27.83 20.39
CA GLU A 320 1.25 -27.23 19.56
C GLU A 320 1.62 -25.79 19.16
N MET A 321 2.09 -24.96 20.09
CA MET A 321 2.56 -23.60 19.76
C MET A 321 3.72 -23.60 18.77
N GLU A 322 4.69 -24.51 18.92
CA GLU A 322 5.80 -24.64 17.99
C GLU A 322 5.34 -25.06 16.58
N VAL A 323 4.35 -25.96 16.48
CA VAL A 323 3.76 -26.36 15.19
C VAL A 323 2.96 -25.21 14.55
N TYR A 324 2.23 -24.42 15.34
CA TYR A 324 1.53 -23.22 14.84
C TYR A 324 2.50 -22.12 14.36
N GLU A 325 3.59 -21.88 15.08
CA GLU A 325 4.63 -20.94 14.66
C GLU A 325 5.29 -21.41 13.34
N ARG A 326 5.62 -22.71 13.23
CA ARG A 326 6.13 -23.30 11.98
C ARG A 326 5.13 -23.20 10.83
N LEU A 327 3.85 -23.48 11.07
CA LEU A 327 2.80 -23.34 10.05
C LEU A 327 2.65 -21.89 9.57
N THR A 328 2.74 -20.93 10.49
CA THR A 328 2.66 -19.50 10.15
C THR A 328 3.86 -19.09 9.28
N ALA A 329 5.07 -19.52 9.65
CA ALA A 329 6.27 -19.29 8.85
C ALA A 329 6.17 -19.94 7.45
N SER A 330 5.67 -21.18 7.34
CA SER A 330 5.46 -21.85 6.06
C SER A 330 4.42 -21.15 5.17
N LEU A 331 3.37 -20.54 5.75
CA LEU A 331 2.40 -19.74 4.99
C LEU A 331 3.00 -18.43 4.46
N GLU A 332 3.86 -17.78 5.24
CA GLU A 332 4.61 -16.59 4.79
C GLU A 332 5.59 -16.95 3.66
N GLN A 333 6.32 -18.06 3.79
CA GLN A 333 7.17 -18.59 2.71
C GLN A 333 6.37 -18.91 1.44
N GLN A 334 5.14 -19.43 1.58
CA GLN A 334 4.27 -19.70 0.42
C GLN A 334 3.86 -18.42 -0.30
N GLN A 335 3.58 -17.34 0.44
CA GLN A 335 3.28 -16.04 -0.16
C GLN A 335 4.51 -15.49 -0.89
N ALA A 336 5.70 -15.59 -0.28
CA ALA A 336 6.95 -15.15 -0.91
C ALA A 336 7.26 -15.91 -2.22
N LEU A 337 7.04 -17.22 -2.26
CA LEU A 337 7.21 -18.03 -3.48
C LEU A 337 6.24 -17.61 -4.59
N ARG A 338 4.97 -17.33 -4.26
CA ARG A 338 3.99 -16.82 -5.23
C ARG A 338 4.40 -15.46 -5.80
N GLU A 339 4.84 -14.54 -4.95
CA GLU A 339 5.32 -13.23 -5.37
C GLU A 339 6.55 -13.37 -6.30
N SER A 340 7.47 -14.30 -5.99
CA SER A 340 8.63 -14.62 -6.83
C SER A 340 8.22 -15.16 -8.21
N MET A 341 7.28 -16.13 -8.25
CA MET A 341 6.75 -16.69 -9.51
C MET A 341 6.09 -15.62 -10.38
N GLU A 342 5.24 -14.77 -9.78
CA GLU A 342 4.58 -13.68 -10.51
C GLU A 342 5.59 -12.69 -11.07
N ASN A 343 6.63 -12.34 -10.31
CA ASN A 343 7.66 -11.41 -10.75
C ASN A 343 8.48 -12.01 -11.91
N ALA A 344 8.90 -13.27 -11.78
CA ALA A 344 9.62 -14.00 -12.83
C ALA A 344 8.81 -14.10 -14.12
N GLN A 345 7.50 -14.40 -14.02
CA GLN A 345 6.61 -14.45 -15.18
C GLN A 345 6.45 -13.08 -15.85
N LYS A 346 6.26 -12.01 -15.07
CA LYS A 346 6.16 -10.64 -15.60
C LYS A 346 7.43 -10.24 -16.34
N LEU A 347 8.60 -10.55 -15.77
CA LEU A 347 9.89 -10.28 -16.41
C LEU A 347 10.07 -11.09 -17.69
N ALA A 348 9.69 -12.38 -17.70
CA ALA A 348 9.77 -13.20 -18.91
C ALA A 348 8.93 -12.62 -20.06
N ILE A 349 7.71 -12.14 -19.76
CA ILE A 349 6.84 -11.50 -20.76
C ILE A 349 7.49 -10.22 -21.32
N ILE A 350 8.03 -9.36 -20.44
CA ILE A 350 8.67 -8.11 -20.85
C ILE A 350 9.92 -8.39 -21.71
N LEU A 351 10.76 -9.33 -21.29
CA LEU A 351 11.99 -9.69 -22.00
C LEU A 351 11.67 -10.30 -23.37
N MET A 352 10.63 -11.15 -23.49
CA MET A 352 10.17 -11.65 -24.78
C MET A 352 9.72 -10.53 -25.71
N ALA A 353 8.93 -9.56 -25.22
CA ALA A 353 8.49 -8.42 -26.02
C ALA A 353 9.66 -7.54 -26.47
N MET A 354 10.64 -7.33 -25.59
CA MET A 354 11.84 -6.53 -25.87
C MET A 354 12.76 -7.20 -26.90
N ILE A 355 12.96 -8.52 -26.80
CA ILE A 355 13.68 -9.30 -27.82
C ILE A 355 12.98 -9.16 -29.18
N GLY A 356 11.65 -9.26 -29.23
CA GLY A 356 10.89 -9.08 -30.47
C GLY A 356 11.10 -7.70 -31.10
N LYS A 357 11.12 -6.63 -30.31
CA LYS A 357 11.42 -5.27 -30.80
C LYS A 357 12.85 -5.16 -31.34
N LEU A 358 13.84 -5.61 -30.57
CA LEU A 358 15.25 -5.56 -30.97
C LEU A 358 15.53 -6.36 -32.24
N GLN A 359 14.83 -7.48 -32.46
CA GLN A 359 14.94 -8.25 -33.70
C GLN A 359 14.42 -7.48 -34.92
N VAL A 360 13.32 -6.73 -34.78
CA VAL A 360 12.81 -5.85 -35.83
C VAL A 360 13.83 -4.73 -36.09
N ASP A 361 14.36 -4.11 -35.04
CA ASP A 361 15.34 -3.03 -35.16
C ASP A 361 16.62 -3.52 -35.86
N ILE A 362 17.16 -4.68 -35.48
CA ILE A 362 18.31 -5.33 -36.14
C ILE A 362 18.02 -5.53 -37.64
N ALA A 363 16.87 -6.10 -37.99
CA ALA A 363 16.51 -6.31 -39.39
C ALA A 363 16.45 -4.99 -40.19
N THR A 364 15.89 -3.92 -39.59
CA THR A 364 15.86 -2.60 -40.23
C THR A 364 17.25 -1.99 -40.38
N PHE A 365 18.14 -2.14 -39.39
CA PHE A 365 19.51 -1.64 -39.47
C PHE A 365 20.35 -2.42 -40.48
N GLU A 366 20.15 -3.74 -40.60
CA GLU A 366 20.79 -4.57 -41.63
C GLU A 366 20.34 -4.16 -43.04
N GLU A 367 19.05 -3.87 -43.23
CA GLU A 367 18.52 -3.37 -44.50
C GLU A 367 19.07 -1.98 -44.84
N MET A 368 19.13 -1.06 -43.87
CA MET A 368 19.75 0.25 -44.05
C MET A 368 21.24 0.15 -44.38
N ARG A 369 21.95 -0.82 -43.76
CA ARG A 369 23.38 -1.05 -43.97
C ARG A 369 23.65 -1.51 -45.40
N PHE A 370 22.81 -2.38 -45.96
CA PHE A 370 22.92 -2.83 -47.35
C PHE A 370 22.77 -1.68 -48.37
N ARG A 371 22.00 -0.64 -48.03
CA ARG A 371 21.78 0.52 -48.91
C ARG A 371 22.91 1.57 -48.87
N LEU A 372 23.75 1.56 -47.84
CA LEU A 372 24.83 2.54 -47.63
C LEU A 372 26.19 2.00 -48.10
N ARG A 373 27.01 2.83 -48.75
CA ARG A 373 28.41 2.49 -49.07
C ARG A 373 29.28 2.54 -47.80
N ASP A 374 30.20 1.57 -47.70
CA ASP A 374 31.07 1.22 -46.55
C ASP A 374 31.93 2.38 -45.98
N THR A 375 32.02 3.52 -46.68
CA THR A 375 32.94 4.63 -46.36
C THR A 375 32.25 5.89 -45.84
N SER A 376 30.92 5.89 -45.70
CA SER A 376 30.18 7.06 -45.21
C SER A 376 30.25 7.18 -43.67
N PRO A 377 30.38 8.38 -43.09
CA PRO A 377 30.25 8.59 -41.65
C PRO A 377 28.94 8.04 -41.06
N SER A 378 27.87 8.02 -41.88
CA SER A 378 26.57 7.42 -41.53
C SER A 378 26.60 5.90 -41.43
N TYR A 379 27.57 5.22 -42.08
CA TYR A 379 27.74 3.77 -42.00
C TYR A 379 28.35 3.35 -40.66
N VAL A 380 29.29 4.13 -40.12
CA VAL A 380 29.93 3.85 -38.83
C VAL A 380 28.93 3.94 -37.68
N ASP A 381 28.11 5.00 -37.63
CA ASP A 381 27.04 5.15 -36.61
C ASP A 381 26.01 4.01 -36.70
N LEU A 382 25.63 3.60 -37.92
CA LEU A 382 24.70 2.49 -38.13
C LEU A 382 25.29 1.14 -37.69
N ALA A 383 26.56 0.89 -38.00
CA ALA A 383 27.28 -0.32 -37.58
C ALA A 383 27.38 -0.39 -36.04
N ASP A 384 27.62 0.74 -35.38
CA ASP A 384 27.65 0.82 -33.92
C ASP A 384 26.27 0.55 -33.30
N ARG A 385 25.19 1.08 -33.88
CA ARG A 385 23.81 0.81 -33.42
C ARG A 385 23.42 -0.65 -33.60
N LEU A 386 23.76 -1.25 -34.75
CA LEU A 386 23.52 -2.66 -35.03
C LEU A 386 24.24 -3.54 -34.00
N ARG A 387 25.53 -3.29 -33.74
CA ARG A 387 26.29 -4.01 -32.72
C ARG A 387 25.65 -3.91 -31.33
N ARG A 388 25.24 -2.70 -30.91
CA ARG A 388 24.55 -2.50 -29.62
C ARG A 388 23.23 -3.26 -29.54
N ALA A 389 22.40 -3.22 -30.59
CA ALA A 389 21.13 -3.93 -30.61
C ALA A 389 21.32 -5.46 -30.54
N GLN A 390 22.36 -6.00 -31.20
CA GLN A 390 22.76 -7.40 -31.11
C GLN A 390 23.20 -7.78 -29.69
N GLU A 391 24.08 -6.97 -29.07
CA GLU A 391 24.51 -7.19 -27.67
C GLU A 391 23.33 -7.13 -26.68
N GLN A 392 22.42 -6.17 -26.85
CA GLN A 392 21.22 -6.03 -26.02
C GLN A 392 20.29 -7.24 -26.18
N THR A 393 20.18 -7.80 -27.38
CA THR A 393 19.37 -8.99 -27.66
C THR A 393 19.92 -10.22 -26.95
N GLU A 394 21.22 -10.46 -27.02
CA GLU A 394 21.84 -11.60 -26.34
C GLU A 394 21.70 -11.48 -24.82
N ARG A 395 21.93 -10.29 -24.24
CA ARG A 395 21.67 -10.03 -22.81
C ARG A 395 20.21 -10.28 -22.42
N ALA A 396 19.26 -9.82 -23.24
CA ALA A 396 17.85 -10.02 -22.97
C ALA A 396 17.46 -11.51 -22.99
N LYS A 397 18.03 -12.31 -23.90
CA LYS A 397 17.83 -13.77 -23.96
C LYS A 397 18.41 -14.48 -22.74
N GLU A 398 19.59 -14.08 -22.29
CA GLU A 398 20.21 -14.64 -21.07
C GLU A 398 19.33 -14.37 -19.83
N GLU A 399 18.87 -13.13 -19.65
CA GLU A 399 17.99 -12.78 -18.54
C GLU A 399 16.61 -13.45 -18.66
N LEU A 400 16.10 -13.69 -19.88
CA LEU A 400 14.85 -14.43 -20.08
C LEU A 400 15.01 -15.89 -19.62
N LYS A 401 16.13 -16.53 -19.97
CA LYS A 401 16.44 -17.88 -19.54
C LYS A 401 16.53 -17.96 -18.01
N ARG A 402 17.16 -16.98 -17.37
CA ARG A 402 17.21 -16.87 -15.90
C ARG A 402 15.83 -16.70 -15.28
N ALA A 403 15.01 -15.81 -15.82
CA ALA A 403 13.63 -15.61 -15.35
C ALA A 403 12.80 -16.90 -15.44
N GLN A 404 12.94 -17.66 -16.54
CA GLN A 404 12.26 -18.96 -16.71
C GLN A 404 12.77 -20.00 -15.70
N GLN A 405 14.08 -20.08 -15.49
CA GLN A 405 14.69 -20.99 -14.51
C GLN A 405 14.25 -20.65 -13.08
N ALA A 406 14.26 -19.38 -12.69
CA ALA A 406 13.78 -18.91 -11.39
C ALA A 406 12.30 -19.29 -11.17
N ARG A 407 11.47 -19.20 -12.22
CA ARG A 407 10.06 -19.62 -12.14
C ARG A 407 9.93 -21.12 -11.87
N ILE A 408 10.63 -21.96 -12.64
CA ILE A 408 10.61 -23.43 -12.45
C ILE A 408 11.07 -23.78 -11.04
N ARG A 409 12.15 -23.15 -10.56
CA ARG A 409 12.69 -23.37 -9.21
C ARG A 409 11.69 -22.97 -8.13
N ALA A 410 11.00 -21.85 -8.30
CA ALA A 410 9.96 -21.41 -7.36
C ALA A 410 8.74 -22.35 -7.35
N GLU A 411 8.36 -22.90 -8.51
CA GLU A 411 7.32 -23.93 -8.63
C GLU A 411 7.71 -25.21 -7.86
N GLU A 412 8.94 -25.69 -8.04
CA GLU A 412 9.47 -26.87 -7.31
C GLU A 412 9.49 -26.66 -5.79
N LEU A 413 9.98 -25.51 -5.32
CA LEU A 413 9.98 -25.18 -3.88
C LEU A 413 8.55 -25.03 -3.33
N SER A 414 7.62 -24.51 -4.14
CA SER A 414 6.21 -24.41 -3.75
C SER A 414 5.59 -25.79 -3.53
N LEU A 415 5.91 -26.77 -4.37
CA LEU A 415 5.42 -28.14 -4.19
C LEU A 415 5.96 -28.75 -2.89
N ARG A 416 7.27 -28.62 -2.63
CA ARG A 416 7.89 -29.11 -1.38
C ARG A 416 7.29 -28.45 -0.13
N LEU A 417 7.08 -27.14 -0.18
CA LEU A 417 6.48 -26.40 0.92
C LEU A 417 5.02 -26.80 1.15
N GLN A 418 4.26 -27.11 0.09
CA GLN A 418 2.91 -27.65 0.20
C GLN A 418 2.89 -29.01 0.89
N GLU A 419 3.83 -29.90 0.58
CA GLU A 419 3.99 -31.19 1.27
C GLU A 419 4.28 -30.98 2.76
N GLN A 420 5.20 -30.07 3.11
CA GLN A 420 5.50 -29.76 4.52
C GLN A 420 4.30 -29.16 5.26
N ILE A 421 3.55 -28.26 4.63
CA ILE A 421 2.31 -27.72 5.22
C ILE A 421 1.28 -28.83 5.46
N ALA A 422 1.17 -29.80 4.55
CA ALA A 422 0.27 -30.95 4.73
C ALA A 422 0.69 -31.81 5.93
N VAL A 423 2.00 -32.03 6.13
CA VAL A 423 2.53 -32.74 7.30
C VAL A 423 2.29 -31.97 8.60
N LEU A 424 2.57 -30.66 8.63
CA LEU A 424 2.33 -29.85 9.84
C LEU A 424 0.85 -29.77 10.21
N ARG A 425 -0.04 -29.74 9.20
CA ARG A 425 -1.49 -29.81 9.42
C ARG A 425 -1.94 -31.15 9.97
N SER A 426 -1.42 -32.25 9.43
CA SER A 426 -1.74 -33.58 9.99
C SER A 426 -1.19 -33.71 11.41
N GLU A 427 0.01 -33.23 11.72
CA GLU A 427 0.55 -33.20 13.09
C GLU A 427 -0.36 -32.40 14.06
N LEU A 428 -0.93 -31.28 13.62
CA LEU A 428 -1.91 -30.51 14.41
C LEU A 428 -3.23 -31.28 14.62
N GLU A 429 -3.73 -31.97 13.59
CA GLU A 429 -4.94 -32.80 13.67
C GLU A 429 -4.75 -34.04 14.57
N HIS A 430 -3.51 -34.56 14.68
CA HIS A 430 -3.21 -35.67 15.58
C HIS A 430 -2.96 -35.21 17.02
N ALA A 431 -2.47 -33.98 17.23
CA ALA A 431 -2.26 -33.38 18.55
C ALA A 431 -3.56 -32.82 19.15
N SER A 432 -4.43 -32.26 18.30
CA SER A 432 -5.74 -31.75 18.67
C SER A 432 -6.78 -32.83 18.39
N GLY A 433 -7.33 -33.49 19.42
CA GLY A 433 -8.45 -34.42 19.25
C GLY A 433 -9.59 -33.81 18.41
N PRO A 434 -10.48 -34.62 17.81
CA PRO A 434 -11.26 -34.25 16.63
C PRO A 434 -12.10 -33.01 16.88
N GLN A 435 -11.65 -31.88 16.34
CA GLN A 435 -12.34 -30.60 16.43
C GLN A 435 -12.35 -29.93 15.05
N GLU A 436 -13.57 -29.80 14.55
CA GLU A 436 -14.10 -29.12 13.36
C GLU A 436 -13.10 -28.59 12.30
N ARG A 437 -13.22 -29.19 11.11
CA ARG A 437 -12.64 -28.76 9.83
C ARG A 437 -12.74 -27.24 9.64
N LEU A 438 -11.59 -26.59 9.48
CA LEU A 438 -11.49 -25.27 8.89
C LEU A 438 -11.39 -25.42 7.36
N GLU A 439 -12.43 -24.97 6.67
CA GLU A 439 -12.54 -25.01 5.20
C GLU A 439 -11.43 -24.19 4.49
N PRO A 440 -11.06 -24.56 3.24
CA PRO A 440 -10.01 -23.90 2.47
C PRO A 440 -10.36 -22.45 2.12
N PHE A 441 -9.40 -21.54 2.31
CA PHE A 441 -9.51 -20.14 1.91
C PHE A 441 -9.29 -20.00 0.39
N GLU A 442 -10.35 -19.73 -0.37
CA GLU A 442 -10.27 -19.47 -1.81
C GLU A 442 -9.54 -18.15 -2.11
N LEU A 443 -8.57 -18.22 -3.02
CA LEU A 443 -7.72 -17.13 -3.48
C LEU A 443 -8.40 -16.32 -4.59
N LEU A 444 -8.49 -15.00 -4.40
CA LEU A 444 -8.83 -14.04 -5.45
C LEU A 444 -7.70 -13.95 -6.47
N THR A 445 -7.98 -14.39 -7.70
CA THR A 445 -7.10 -14.22 -8.86
C THR A 445 -7.22 -12.79 -9.39
N GLY A 446 -6.13 -12.02 -9.26
CA GLY A 446 -6.00 -10.68 -9.85
C GLY A 446 -5.44 -10.76 -11.26
N THR A 447 -6.28 -10.58 -12.28
CA THR A 447 -5.85 -10.43 -13.67
C THR A 447 -5.23 -9.04 -13.90
N GLY A 448 -3.90 -9.00 -14.01
CA GLY A 448 -3.12 -7.79 -14.26
C GLY A 448 -2.75 -7.63 -15.74
N GLN A 449 -3.23 -6.55 -16.35
CA GLN A 449 -3.04 -6.18 -17.76
C GLN A 449 -1.60 -5.73 -18.07
N VAL A 450 -1.07 -6.17 -19.21
CA VAL A 450 0.31 -6.00 -19.72
C VAL A 450 0.64 -4.51 -20.00
N PRO A 451 1.79 -3.97 -19.57
CA PRO A 451 2.26 -2.64 -19.95
C PRO A 451 3.03 -2.66 -21.30
N ALA A 452 2.91 -1.56 -22.05
CA ALA A 452 3.58 -1.35 -23.34
C ALA A 452 5.10 -1.13 -23.20
N ALA A 453 5.85 -1.52 -24.23
CA ALA A 453 7.32 -1.57 -24.26
C ALA A 453 8.00 -0.17 -24.28
N PRO A 454 9.19 -0.02 -23.67
CA PRO A 454 9.96 1.24 -23.62
C PRO A 454 10.82 1.52 -24.88
N ASP A 455 11.32 2.76 -25.01
CA ASP A 455 12.16 3.25 -26.11
C ASP A 455 13.66 2.89 -25.98
N HIS A 456 14.44 3.10 -27.04
CA HIS A 456 15.76 2.49 -27.27
C HIS A 456 16.82 2.80 -26.19
N ASP A 457 16.82 4.01 -25.61
CA ASP A 457 17.76 4.41 -24.54
C ASP A 457 17.35 3.91 -23.13
N ASP A 458 16.13 3.38 -23.00
CA ASP A 458 15.61 2.80 -21.75
C ASP A 458 15.88 1.29 -21.65
N ILE A 459 16.40 0.65 -22.70
CA ILE A 459 16.59 -0.81 -22.76
C ILE A 459 17.69 -1.30 -21.81
N ASP A 460 18.84 -0.62 -21.74
CA ASP A 460 19.91 -1.00 -20.81
C ASP A 460 19.51 -0.74 -19.33
N ILE A 461 18.73 0.32 -19.10
CA ILE A 461 18.16 0.61 -17.78
C ILE A 461 17.11 -0.45 -17.41
N ALA A 462 16.28 -0.89 -18.36
CA ALA A 462 15.30 -1.95 -18.16
C ALA A 462 15.98 -3.31 -17.89
N LEU A 463 17.02 -3.66 -18.65
CA LEU A 463 17.81 -4.88 -18.48
C LEU A 463 18.52 -4.92 -17.12
N SER A 464 19.17 -3.82 -16.72
CA SER A 464 19.83 -3.73 -15.41
C SER A 464 18.83 -3.85 -14.24
N ARG A 465 17.64 -3.24 -14.36
CA ARG A 465 16.56 -3.40 -13.38
C ARG A 465 16.01 -4.82 -13.34
N ALA A 466 15.79 -5.45 -14.50
CA ALA A 466 15.34 -6.83 -14.59
C ALA A 466 16.33 -7.77 -13.88
N ARG A 467 17.63 -7.60 -14.14
CA ARG A 467 18.70 -8.34 -13.47
C ARG A 467 18.70 -8.14 -11.95
N GLN A 468 18.49 -6.91 -11.47
CA GLN A 468 18.43 -6.65 -10.03
C GLN A 468 17.23 -7.36 -9.37
N ILE A 469 16.07 -7.38 -10.02
CA ILE A 469 14.88 -8.06 -9.52
C ILE A 469 15.09 -9.58 -9.52
N LEU A 470 15.72 -10.13 -10.57
CA LEU A 470 16.05 -11.56 -10.63
C LEU A 470 17.03 -11.95 -9.53
N ASN A 471 18.11 -11.19 -9.32
CA ASN A 471 19.05 -11.45 -8.23
C ASN A 471 18.38 -11.44 -6.84
N GLN A 472 17.47 -10.50 -6.60
CA GLN A 472 16.71 -10.44 -5.34
C GLN A 472 15.78 -11.64 -5.17
N SER A 473 15.15 -12.07 -6.27
CA SER A 473 14.24 -13.22 -6.27
C SER A 473 15.02 -14.52 -6.06
N GLU A 474 16.16 -14.70 -6.74
CA GLU A 474 17.05 -15.85 -6.59
C GLU A 474 17.61 -15.96 -5.17
N ALA A 475 18.08 -14.86 -4.57
CA ALA A 475 18.53 -14.86 -3.17
C ALA A 475 17.41 -15.25 -2.19
N GLY A 476 16.17 -14.83 -2.46
CA GLY A 476 15.01 -15.26 -1.68
C GLY A 476 14.67 -16.74 -1.85
N LEU A 477 14.81 -17.27 -3.07
CA LEU A 477 14.61 -18.69 -3.37
C LEU A 477 15.69 -19.56 -2.71
N ASP A 478 16.96 -19.12 -2.71
CA ASP A 478 18.05 -19.85 -2.07
C ASP A 478 17.85 -19.89 -0.54
N HIS A 479 17.42 -18.80 0.10
CA HIS A 479 17.05 -18.81 1.53
C HIS A 479 15.90 -19.79 1.84
N ILE A 480 14.86 -19.81 1.02
CA ILE A 480 13.74 -20.75 1.20
C ILE A 480 14.19 -22.19 0.96
N ALA A 481 15.09 -22.42 0.01
CA ALA A 481 15.67 -23.74 -0.25
C ALA A 481 16.53 -24.23 0.92
N ASP A 482 17.32 -23.36 1.54
CA ASP A 482 18.12 -23.67 2.72
C ASP A 482 17.23 -24.01 3.93
N ASP A 483 16.14 -23.24 4.15
CA ASP A 483 15.17 -23.49 5.21
C ASP A 483 14.41 -24.82 5.03
N LEU A 484 14.09 -25.19 3.78
CA LEU A 484 13.43 -26.46 3.45
C LEU A 484 14.38 -27.66 3.54
N GLY A 485 15.69 -27.43 3.50
CA GLY A 485 16.71 -28.47 3.52
C GLY A 485 16.74 -29.38 2.29
N PRO A 486 17.71 -30.31 2.19
CA PRO A 486 17.80 -31.23 1.07
C PRO A 486 16.63 -32.20 1.07
N HIS A 487 16.06 -32.43 -0.12
CA HIS A 487 15.00 -33.40 -0.35
C HIS A 487 15.44 -34.76 0.21
N ARG A 488 14.87 -35.19 1.34
CA ARG A 488 15.03 -36.57 1.82
C ARG A 488 14.16 -37.45 0.94
N SER A 489 14.66 -37.77 -0.26
CA SER A 489 14.14 -38.89 -1.05
C SER A 489 14.21 -40.14 -0.17
N GLY A 490 13.04 -40.74 0.05
CA GLY A 490 12.83 -41.82 1.00
C GLY A 490 13.86 -42.93 0.88
N ARG A 491 14.52 -43.22 2.01
CA ARG A 491 15.20 -44.48 2.26
C ARG A 491 14.10 -45.48 2.63
N ALA A 492 13.56 -46.18 1.64
CA ALA A 492 12.80 -47.40 1.86
C ALA A 492 13.78 -48.51 2.24
N ALA A 493 13.60 -49.07 3.43
CA ALA A 493 14.08 -50.38 3.84
C ALA A 493 12.85 -51.23 4.17
#